data_AF-A0AAW1T0K0-F1
#
_entry.id   AF-A0AAW1T0K0-F1
#
_cell.length_a   1.000
_cell.length_b   1.000
_cell.length_c   1.000
_cell.angle_alpha   90.00
_cell.angle_beta   90.00
_cell.angle_gamma   90.00
#
_symmetry.space_group_name_H-M   'P 1'
#
loop_
_entity.id
_entity.type
_entity.pdbx_description
1 polymer ?
#
loop_
_entity_poly.entity_id
_entity_poly.type
_entity_poly.pdbx_seq_one_letter_code
_entity_poly.pdbx_strand_id
1 'polypeptide(L)'
;GMECDWWSLGAIMYEMLVGYPPFYSDDPVSTCRKIVNWRQCLRFPPEVRLPPAAQDLMERLLCDVDDRLGSHGTEQLKSHAFFAGVDWDSMYLQRSPYVPIVTHELDTQNFEHFDEDARGISGSGAKRWARADPNFIGYTYKSYEAVQPADGSGQVHLKKRGTSRPKLSQVQSNFTSMGLGMSEPSG
;
A
#
# COMPACT_ATOMS: atom_id res chain seq x y z
N GLY A 1 7.97 12.33 -10.37
CA GLY A 1 6.91 13.13 -9.75
C GLY A 1 5.58 12.47 -9.98
N MET A 2 4.48 13.21 -9.82
CA MET A 2 3.10 12.74 -10.00
C MET A 2 2.85 12.17 -11.41
N GLU A 3 3.56 12.68 -12.40
CA GLU A 3 3.54 12.19 -13.79
C GLU A 3 4.01 10.74 -13.92
N CYS A 4 4.94 10.29 -13.07
CA CYS A 4 5.43 8.90 -13.03
C CYS A 4 4.36 7.93 -12.50
N ASP A 5 3.48 8.41 -11.63
CA ASP A 5 2.39 7.61 -11.07
C ASP A 5 1.36 7.31 -12.16
N TRP A 6 1.07 8.26 -13.05
CA TRP A 6 0.17 8.06 -14.19
C TRP A 6 0.70 7.03 -15.21
N TRP A 7 2.02 6.99 -15.41
CA TRP A 7 2.63 5.93 -16.23
C TRP A 7 2.42 4.56 -15.59
N SER A 8 2.66 4.47 -14.28
CA SER A 8 2.46 3.23 -13.52
C SER A 8 0.98 2.80 -13.51
N LEU A 9 0.05 3.75 -13.51
CA LEU A 9 -1.38 3.47 -13.68
C LEU A 9 -1.66 2.84 -15.05
N GLY A 10 -1.09 3.38 -16.13
CA GLY A 10 -1.21 2.77 -17.46
C GLY A 10 -0.65 1.34 -17.51
N ALA A 11 0.47 1.10 -16.83
CA ALA A 11 1.11 -0.22 -16.79
C ALA A 11 0.28 -1.25 -16.00
N ILE A 12 -0.26 -0.89 -14.83
CA ILE A 12 -1.11 -1.80 -14.04
C ILE A 12 -2.46 -2.03 -14.73
N MET A 13 -3.02 -1.02 -15.39
CA MET A 13 -4.24 -1.20 -16.20
C MET A 13 -4.03 -2.18 -17.35
N TYR A 14 -2.87 -2.10 -18.03
CA TYR A 14 -2.49 -3.08 -19.04
C TYR A 14 -2.42 -4.48 -18.44
N GLU A 15 -1.73 -4.65 -17.33
CA GLU A 15 -1.59 -5.96 -16.68
C GLU A 15 -2.95 -6.54 -16.24
N MET A 16 -3.85 -5.73 -15.69
CA MET A 16 -5.20 -6.17 -15.29
C MET A 16 -6.06 -6.63 -16.47
N LEU A 17 -5.91 -6.01 -17.65
CA LEU A 17 -6.75 -6.29 -18.83
C LEU A 17 -6.14 -7.33 -19.78
N VAL A 18 -4.81 -7.38 -19.86
CA VAL A 18 -4.06 -8.28 -20.77
C VAL A 18 -3.56 -9.53 -20.05
N GLY A 19 -3.33 -9.46 -18.74
CA GLY A 19 -2.88 -10.56 -17.89
C GLY A 19 -1.36 -10.62 -17.67
N TYR A 20 -0.59 -9.69 -18.22
CA TYR A 20 0.85 -9.57 -17.99
C TYR A 20 1.33 -8.12 -18.21
N PRO A 21 2.49 -7.71 -17.65
CA PRO A 21 2.99 -6.34 -17.80
C PRO A 21 3.34 -5.96 -19.25
N PRO A 22 3.14 -4.72 -19.69
CA PRO A 22 3.32 -4.29 -21.10
C PRO A 22 4.74 -4.45 -21.64
N PHE A 23 5.74 -4.44 -20.74
CA PHE A 23 7.16 -4.50 -21.11
C PHE A 23 7.87 -5.74 -20.54
N TYR A 24 7.11 -6.77 -20.16
CA TYR A 24 7.65 -7.99 -19.55
C TYR A 24 8.72 -8.66 -20.43
N SER A 25 9.76 -9.17 -19.78
CA SER A 25 10.82 -10.00 -20.37
C SER A 25 11.44 -10.84 -19.24
N ASP A 26 11.98 -12.02 -19.59
CA ASP A 26 12.62 -12.91 -18.59
C ASP A 26 13.92 -12.33 -18.00
N ASP A 27 14.51 -11.34 -18.68
CA ASP A 27 15.74 -10.66 -18.27
C ASP A 27 15.43 -9.20 -17.88
N PRO A 28 15.83 -8.75 -16.66
CA PRO A 28 15.59 -7.37 -16.20
C PRO A 28 16.18 -6.30 -17.12
N VAL A 29 17.36 -6.53 -17.71
CA VAL A 29 17.98 -5.57 -18.63
C VAL A 29 17.13 -5.40 -19.88
N SER A 30 16.55 -6.48 -20.38
CA SER A 30 15.66 -6.49 -21.53
C SER A 30 14.33 -5.79 -21.22
N THR A 31 13.75 -5.99 -20.03
CA THR A 31 12.59 -5.23 -19.55
C THR A 31 12.88 -3.73 -19.52
N CYS A 32 14.02 -3.31 -18.95
CA CYS A 32 14.44 -1.90 -18.95
C CYS A 32 14.59 -1.35 -20.37
N ARG A 33 15.19 -2.11 -21.29
CA ARG A 33 15.30 -1.69 -22.70
C ARG A 33 13.94 -1.53 -23.37
N LYS A 34 12.96 -2.39 -23.08
CA LYS A 34 11.58 -2.25 -23.60
C LYS A 34 10.89 -1.01 -23.04
N ILE A 35 11.07 -0.72 -21.74
CA ILE A 35 10.54 0.51 -21.10
C ILE A 35 11.14 1.76 -21.74
N VAL A 36 12.46 1.80 -21.94
CA VAL A 36 13.11 2.94 -22.60
C VAL A 36 12.64 3.11 -24.04
N ASN A 37 12.42 2.00 -24.76
CA ASN A 37 11.92 2.00 -26.15
C ASN A 37 10.40 1.81 -26.24
N TRP A 38 9.64 2.31 -25.27
CA TRP A 38 8.20 2.04 -25.13
C TRP A 38 7.41 2.27 -26.42
N ARG A 39 7.73 3.33 -27.19
CA ARG A 39 7.05 3.69 -28.46
C ARG A 39 7.04 2.54 -29.47
N GLN A 40 8.07 1.71 -29.46
CA GLN A 40 8.24 0.59 -30.38
C GLN A 40 7.80 -0.74 -29.76
N CYS A 41 7.88 -0.83 -28.43
CA CYS A 41 7.66 -2.05 -27.66
C CYS A 41 6.25 -2.21 -27.10
N LEU A 42 5.47 -1.12 -26.95
CA LEU A 42 4.07 -1.20 -26.52
C LEU A 42 3.24 -1.86 -27.63
N ARG A 43 2.65 -3.02 -27.32
CA ARG A 43 1.85 -3.82 -28.25
C ARG A 43 0.65 -4.37 -27.51
N PHE A 44 -0.51 -4.37 -28.15
CA PHE A 44 -1.72 -5.01 -27.64
C PHE A 44 -1.94 -6.32 -28.40
N PRO A 45 -2.01 -7.47 -27.71
CA PRO A 45 -2.21 -8.76 -28.38
C PRO A 45 -3.61 -8.84 -29.00
N PRO A 46 -3.74 -9.23 -30.28
CA PRO A 46 -5.03 -9.30 -30.97
C PRO A 46 -6.00 -10.33 -30.37
N GLU A 47 -5.48 -11.32 -29.64
CA GLU A 47 -6.26 -12.32 -28.91
C GLU A 47 -7.00 -11.73 -27.69
N VAL A 48 -6.52 -10.62 -27.13
CA VAL A 48 -7.18 -9.93 -26.01
C VAL A 48 -8.18 -8.93 -26.57
N ARG A 49 -9.47 -9.20 -26.37
CA ARG A 49 -10.54 -8.29 -26.80
C ARG A 49 -10.67 -7.11 -25.84
N LEU A 50 -9.86 -6.08 -26.08
CA LEU A 50 -9.91 -4.84 -25.32
C LEU A 50 -11.03 -3.91 -25.83
N PRO A 51 -11.82 -3.28 -24.94
CA PRO A 51 -12.66 -2.16 -25.32
C PRO A 51 -11.81 -1.03 -25.93
N PRO A 52 -12.25 -0.39 -27.04
CA PRO A 52 -11.47 0.68 -27.68
C PRO A 52 -11.10 1.82 -26.72
N ALA A 53 -12.02 2.19 -25.82
CA ALA A 53 -11.78 3.22 -24.81
C ALA A 53 -10.72 2.80 -23.76
N ALA A 54 -10.58 1.50 -23.48
CA ALA A 54 -9.55 1.00 -22.57
C ALA A 54 -8.17 1.08 -23.22
N GLN A 55 -8.07 0.69 -24.49
CA GLN A 55 -6.83 0.80 -25.25
C GLN A 55 -6.39 2.26 -25.40
N ASP A 56 -7.30 3.16 -25.81
CA ASP A 56 -7.03 4.60 -25.93
C ASP A 56 -6.55 5.20 -24.59
N LEU A 57 -7.17 4.83 -23.47
CA LEU A 57 -6.72 5.27 -22.15
C LEU A 57 -5.30 4.82 -21.84
N MET A 58 -4.98 3.54 -22.07
CA MET A 58 -3.64 3.01 -21.83
C MET A 58 -2.59 3.67 -22.73
N GLU A 59 -2.90 3.90 -24.00
CA GLU A 59 -2.00 4.60 -24.94
C GLU A 59 -1.74 6.05 -24.51
N ARG A 60 -2.73 6.73 -23.92
CA ARG A 60 -2.61 8.11 -23.40
C ARG A 60 -1.96 8.21 -22.01
N LEU A 61 -1.83 7.10 -21.30
CA LEU A 61 -1.08 7.02 -20.03
C LEU A 61 0.37 6.56 -20.28
N LEU A 62 0.55 5.59 -21.18
CA LEU A 62 1.84 5.06 -21.60
C LEU A 62 2.41 5.85 -22.78
N CYS A 63 2.47 7.17 -22.63
CA CYS A 63 3.06 8.09 -23.61
C CYS A 63 4.10 9.04 -22.99
N ASP A 64 4.66 9.93 -23.82
CA ASP A 64 5.58 10.96 -23.35
C ASP A 64 4.92 11.89 -22.31
N VAL A 65 5.73 12.40 -21.39
CA VAL A 65 5.24 13.14 -20.22
C VAL A 65 4.38 14.36 -20.59
N ASP A 66 4.72 15.05 -21.67
CA ASP A 66 4.05 16.28 -22.12
C ASP A 66 2.65 16.01 -22.67
N ASP A 67 2.42 14.81 -23.22
CA ASP A 67 1.13 14.39 -23.80
C ASP A 67 0.29 13.54 -22.82
N ARG A 68 0.86 13.18 -21.67
CA ARG A 68 0.28 12.21 -20.75
C ARG A 68 -0.95 12.75 -20.02
N LEU A 69 -2.01 11.95 -20.01
CA LEU A 69 -3.17 12.24 -19.17
C LEU A 69 -2.76 12.31 -17.70
N GLY A 70 -3.26 13.32 -16.99
CA GLY A 70 -2.95 13.55 -15.57
C GLY A 70 -1.80 14.53 -15.33
N SER A 71 -0.98 14.86 -16.35
CA SER A 71 0.11 15.86 -16.24
C SER A 71 -0.40 17.27 -15.90
N HIS A 72 -1.65 17.58 -16.26
CA HIS A 72 -2.31 18.86 -15.97
C HIS A 72 -3.48 18.71 -14.99
N GLY A 73 -3.46 17.67 -14.16
CA GLY A 73 -4.51 17.36 -13.19
C GLY A 73 -5.44 16.22 -13.63
N THR A 74 -6.29 15.79 -12.70
CA THR A 74 -7.06 14.55 -12.82
C THR A 74 -8.30 14.65 -13.70
N GLU A 75 -8.77 15.84 -14.02
CA GLU A 75 -10.07 16.02 -14.69
C GLU A 75 -10.10 15.43 -16.10
N GLN A 76 -9.00 15.56 -16.85
CA GLN A 76 -8.89 14.92 -18.18
C GLN A 76 -9.01 13.39 -18.07
N LEU A 77 -8.37 12.80 -17.05
CA LEU A 77 -8.43 11.36 -16.79
C LEU A 77 -9.85 10.92 -16.40
N LYS A 78 -10.49 11.62 -15.46
CA LYS A 78 -11.86 11.31 -15.01
C LYS A 78 -12.90 11.41 -16.12
N SER A 79 -12.70 12.34 -17.05
CA SER A 79 -13.59 12.58 -18.19
C SER A 79 -13.40 11.61 -19.35
N HIS A 80 -12.40 10.72 -19.29
CA HIS A 80 -12.10 9.79 -20.35
C HIS A 80 -13.27 8.81 -20.61
N ALA A 81 -13.51 8.46 -21.87
CA ALA A 81 -14.62 7.58 -22.28
C ALA A 81 -14.60 6.20 -21.61
N PHE A 82 -13.43 5.74 -21.14
CA PHE A 82 -13.28 4.51 -20.36
C PHE A 82 -14.08 4.55 -19.06
N PHE A 83 -14.16 5.73 -18.42
CA PHE A 83 -14.89 5.95 -17.17
C PHE A 83 -16.30 6.50 -17.40
N ALA A 84 -16.86 6.37 -18.60
CA ALA A 84 -18.21 6.83 -18.89
C ALA A 84 -19.23 6.16 -17.95
N GLY A 85 -19.98 6.98 -17.22
CA GLY A 85 -20.98 6.52 -16.25
C GLY A 85 -20.45 6.31 -14.83
N VAL A 86 -19.16 6.54 -14.57
CA VAL A 86 -18.61 6.56 -13.21
C VAL A 86 -19.02 7.85 -12.51
N ASP A 87 -19.68 7.71 -11.37
CA ASP A 87 -19.92 8.83 -10.45
C ASP A 87 -18.78 8.90 -9.44
N TRP A 88 -17.86 9.84 -9.67
CA TRP A 88 -16.68 10.03 -8.85
C TRP A 88 -17.01 10.55 -7.44
N ASP A 89 -18.13 11.26 -7.27
CA ASP A 89 -18.52 11.85 -5.99
C ASP A 89 -19.13 10.82 -5.04
N SER A 90 -19.67 9.71 -5.57
CA SER A 90 -20.22 8.62 -4.75
C SER A 90 -19.39 7.34 -4.80
N MET A 91 -18.24 7.33 -5.48
CA MET A 91 -17.38 6.15 -5.64
C MET A 91 -16.99 5.51 -4.30
N TYR A 92 -16.75 6.30 -3.26
CA TYR A 92 -16.41 5.81 -1.92
C TYR A 92 -17.57 5.10 -1.20
N LEU A 93 -18.80 5.28 -1.68
CA LEU A 93 -19.98 4.57 -1.19
C LEU A 93 -20.24 3.26 -1.95
N GLN A 94 -19.57 3.06 -3.10
CA GLN A 94 -19.76 1.85 -3.90
C GLN A 94 -19.15 0.64 -3.19
N ARG A 95 -19.87 -0.48 -3.24
CA ARG A 95 -19.36 -1.75 -2.74
C ARG A 95 -18.22 -2.23 -3.64
N SER A 96 -17.09 -2.59 -3.04
CA SER A 96 -15.96 -3.22 -3.77
C SER A 96 -16.43 -4.45 -4.56
N PRO A 97 -15.95 -4.65 -5.80
CA PRO A 97 -16.24 -5.86 -6.58
C PRO A 97 -15.82 -7.14 -5.86
N TYR A 98 -14.75 -7.06 -5.07
CA TYR A 98 -14.25 -8.16 -4.25
C TYR A 98 -14.22 -7.73 -2.78
N VAL A 99 -14.87 -8.53 -1.93
CA VAL A 99 -14.83 -8.39 -0.48
C VAL A 99 -14.09 -9.62 0.07
N PRO A 100 -12.87 -9.46 0.62
CA PRO A 100 -12.12 -10.58 1.16
C PRO A 100 -12.86 -11.22 2.32
N ILE A 101 -12.77 -12.54 2.42
CA ILE A 101 -13.28 -13.28 3.58
C ILE A 101 -12.21 -13.15 4.68
N VAL A 102 -12.66 -12.76 5.87
CA VAL A 102 -11.82 -12.65 7.07
C VAL A 102 -12.56 -13.36 8.19
N THR A 103 -11.91 -14.37 8.77
CA THR A 103 -12.51 -15.28 9.75
C THR A 103 -12.25 -14.88 11.19
N HIS A 104 -11.12 -14.22 11.46
CA HIS A 104 -10.72 -13.76 12.80
C HIS A 104 -9.65 -12.65 12.70
N GLU A 105 -9.32 -12.02 13.82
CA GLU A 105 -8.43 -10.83 13.87
C GLU A 105 -6.98 -11.10 13.40
N LEU A 106 -6.52 -12.35 13.47
CA LEU A 106 -5.17 -12.76 13.07
C LEU A 106 -5.17 -13.47 11.71
N ASP A 107 -6.27 -13.42 10.97
CA ASP A 107 -6.41 -14.10 9.69
C ASP A 107 -5.50 -13.47 8.62
N THR A 108 -4.54 -14.25 8.12
CA THR A 108 -3.62 -13.85 7.05
C THR A 108 -3.88 -14.60 5.74
N GLN A 109 -5.06 -15.22 5.54
CA GLN A 109 -5.32 -16.09 4.38
C GLN A 109 -5.26 -15.38 3.02
N ASN A 110 -5.44 -14.06 3.00
CA ASN A 110 -5.36 -13.25 1.77
C ASN A 110 -3.92 -12.77 1.47
N PHE A 111 -2.92 -13.23 2.23
CA PHE A 111 -1.50 -12.94 2.03
C PHE A 111 -0.75 -14.22 1.67
N GLU A 112 0.35 -14.08 0.92
CA GLU A 112 1.25 -15.19 0.63
C GLU A 112 1.96 -15.67 1.91
N HIS A 113 2.17 -16.99 2.00
CA HIS A 113 3.01 -17.56 3.04
C HIS A 113 4.47 -17.46 2.62
N PHE A 114 5.27 -16.78 3.44
CA PHE A 114 6.71 -16.70 3.24
C PHE A 114 7.39 -17.63 4.24
N ASP A 115 8.24 -18.53 3.73
CA ASP A 115 9.14 -19.27 4.60
C ASP A 115 10.09 -18.27 5.28
N GLU A 116 10.29 -18.39 6.59
CA GLU A 116 11.36 -17.65 7.26
C GLU A 116 12.70 -18.14 6.71
N ASP A 117 13.32 -17.31 5.86
CA ASP A 117 14.66 -17.53 5.34
C ASP A 117 15.63 -17.60 6.53
N ALA A 118 15.95 -18.82 6.99
CA ALA A 118 16.87 -19.09 8.11
C ALA A 118 18.34 -18.72 7.81
N ARG A 119 18.58 -17.90 6.79
CA ARG A 119 19.87 -17.23 6.53
C ARG A 119 20.06 -16.19 7.62
N GLY A 120 20.55 -16.70 8.74
CA GLY A 120 20.62 -16.07 10.05
C GLY A 120 20.96 -14.60 9.98
N ILE A 121 20.14 -13.82 10.67
CA ILE A 121 20.50 -12.50 11.15
C ILE A 121 21.72 -12.69 12.06
N SER A 122 22.92 -12.75 11.47
CA SER A 122 24.19 -12.52 12.15
C SER A 122 24.28 -11.03 12.43
N GLY A 123 23.35 -10.56 13.25
CA GLY A 123 23.42 -9.26 13.84
C GLY A 123 24.48 -9.33 14.93
N SER A 124 25.64 -8.74 14.68
CA SER A 124 26.52 -8.16 15.72
C SER A 124 25.83 -7.05 16.54
N GLY A 125 24.49 -7.09 16.62
CA GLY A 125 23.58 -6.06 17.12
C GLY A 125 23.65 -5.87 18.62
N ALA A 126 24.20 -6.83 19.37
CA ALA A 126 24.39 -6.67 20.82
C ALA A 126 25.47 -5.65 21.20
N LYS A 127 26.24 -5.06 20.25
CA LYS A 127 27.21 -3.99 20.55
C LYS A 127 26.86 -2.64 19.90
N ARG A 128 25.87 -2.58 19.01
CA ARG A 128 25.50 -1.35 18.27
C ARG A 128 24.46 -0.47 18.98
N TRP A 129 23.68 -1.01 19.92
CA TRP A 129 22.71 -0.21 20.69
C TRP A 129 23.35 0.80 21.66
N ALA A 130 24.66 0.75 21.87
CA ALA A 130 25.37 1.69 22.74
C ALA A 130 25.56 3.09 22.12
N ARG A 131 25.40 3.24 20.79
CA ARG A 131 25.39 4.54 20.11
C ARG A 131 24.06 4.68 19.39
N ALA A 132 23.28 5.69 19.76
CA ALA A 132 22.13 6.11 18.97
C ALA A 132 22.62 6.42 17.55
N ASP A 133 22.15 5.65 16.56
CA ASP A 133 22.45 5.91 15.17
C ASP A 133 21.73 7.21 14.76
N PRO A 134 22.46 8.26 14.32
CA PRO A 134 21.89 9.55 13.99
C PRO A 134 20.83 9.48 12.88
N ASN A 135 20.84 8.44 12.05
CA ASN A 135 19.85 8.24 10.99
C ASN A 135 18.44 7.91 11.51
N PHE A 136 18.30 7.54 12.78
CA PHE A 136 17.01 7.15 13.38
C PHE A 136 16.48 8.15 14.42
N ILE A 137 17.14 9.30 14.59
CA ILE A 137 16.63 10.37 15.45
C ILE A 137 15.29 10.88 14.89
N GLY A 138 14.26 10.91 15.73
CA GLY A 138 12.91 11.36 15.33
C GLY A 138 12.04 10.27 14.68
N TYR A 139 12.55 9.04 14.52
CA TYR A 139 11.77 7.94 13.94
C TYR A 139 10.62 7.47 14.84
N THR A 140 10.76 7.63 16.17
CA THR A 140 9.71 7.24 17.12
C THR A 140 8.50 8.17 17.00
N TYR A 141 7.40 7.64 16.47
CA TYR A 141 6.08 8.26 16.47
C TYR A 141 5.20 7.66 17.56
N LYS A 142 4.42 8.50 18.25
CA LYS A 142 3.32 8.09 19.12
C LYS A 142 2.05 8.76 18.63
N SER A 143 1.04 7.97 18.25
CA SER A 143 -0.26 8.52 17.86
C SER A 143 -0.82 9.38 18.99
N TYR A 144 -1.37 10.55 18.63
CA TYR A 144 -1.97 11.49 19.58
C TYR A 144 -3.09 10.85 20.42
N GLU A 145 -3.83 9.91 19.84
CA GLU A 145 -4.90 9.16 20.52
C GLU A 145 -4.37 8.28 21.67
N ALA A 146 -3.15 7.75 21.55
CA ALA A 146 -2.51 6.96 22.60
C ALA A 146 -1.96 7.82 23.76
N VAL A 147 -2.07 9.15 23.66
CA VAL A 147 -1.51 10.12 24.63
C VAL A 147 -2.61 10.83 25.43
N GLN A 148 -3.89 10.70 25.06
CA GLN A 148 -4.98 11.26 25.87
C GLN A 148 -5.28 10.38 27.09
N PRO A 149 -5.35 10.95 28.31
CA PRO A 149 -5.96 10.27 29.43
C PRO A 149 -7.46 10.09 29.14
N ALA A 150 -8.02 8.94 29.50
CA ALA A 150 -9.42 8.57 29.25
C ALA A 150 -10.48 9.48 29.89
N ASP A 151 -10.07 10.52 30.64
CA ASP A 151 -10.96 11.45 31.31
C ASP A 151 -10.70 12.89 30.85
N GLY A 152 -11.72 13.50 30.25
CA GLY A 152 -11.73 14.83 29.62
C GLY A 152 -11.53 16.02 30.56
N SER A 153 -10.56 16.01 31.45
CA SER A 153 -10.10 17.21 32.15
C SER A 153 -8.83 17.75 31.48
N GLY A 154 -8.99 18.81 30.70
CA GLY A 154 -7.89 19.51 30.06
C GLY A 154 -6.88 20.04 31.09
N GLN A 155 -5.71 19.41 31.14
CA GLN A 155 -4.43 20.03 31.50
C GLN A 155 -3.29 19.06 31.12
N VAL A 156 -2.55 19.40 30.07
CA VAL A 156 -1.37 18.62 29.64
C VAL A 156 -0.20 18.96 30.55
N HIS A 157 -0.02 18.19 31.63
CA HIS A 157 1.24 18.17 32.37
C HIS A 157 2.17 17.10 31.79
N LEU A 158 3.25 17.53 31.14
CA LEU A 158 4.30 16.64 30.63
C LEU A 158 5.09 16.03 31.79
N LYS A 159 4.53 15.00 32.44
CA LYS A 159 5.23 14.26 33.49
C LYS A 159 6.21 13.30 32.82
N LYS A 160 7.51 13.62 32.86
CA LYS A 160 8.60 12.70 32.50
C LYS A 160 8.48 11.43 33.36
N ARG A 161 7.79 10.40 32.86
CA ARG A 161 7.87 9.04 33.41
C ARG A 161 8.98 8.30 32.67
N GLY A 162 9.91 7.75 33.44
CA GLY A 162 11.07 7.02 32.96
C GLY A 162 10.70 5.93 31.96
N THR A 163 11.55 5.78 30.96
CA THR A 163 11.46 4.78 29.89
C THR A 163 11.75 3.39 30.44
N SER A 164 10.75 2.74 31.02
CA SER A 164 10.75 1.29 31.22
C SER A 164 9.63 0.67 30.39
N ARG A 165 10.02 -0.18 29.44
CA ARG A 165 9.13 -0.96 28.58
C ARG A 165 8.12 -1.72 29.46
N PRO A 166 6.81 -1.59 29.23
CA PRO A 166 5.82 -2.30 30.04
C PRO A 166 6.02 -3.80 29.86
N LYS A 167 5.90 -4.55 30.96
CA LYS A 167 6.01 -6.01 30.94
C LYS A 167 4.79 -6.58 30.20
N LEU A 168 4.97 -7.72 29.52
CA LEU A 168 3.90 -8.38 28.74
C LEU A 168 2.63 -8.62 29.58
N SER A 169 2.80 -8.89 30.87
CA SER A 169 1.70 -9.04 31.83
C SER A 169 0.86 -7.77 32.03
N GLN A 170 1.48 -6.58 31.94
CA GLN A 170 0.76 -5.30 31.99
C GLN A 170 0.02 -5.01 30.69
N VAL A 171 0.54 -5.48 29.55
CA VAL A 171 -0.15 -5.35 28.26
C VAL A 171 -1.39 -6.24 28.25
N GLN A 172 -1.27 -7.49 28.71
CA GLN A 172 -2.40 -8.41 28.83
C GLN A 172 -3.49 -7.90 29.78
N SER A 173 -3.11 -7.36 30.95
CA SER A 173 -4.10 -6.79 31.89
C SER A 173 -4.82 -5.57 31.32
N ASN A 174 -4.14 -4.76 30.50
CA ASN A 174 -4.74 -3.59 29.87
C ASN A 174 -5.83 -4.00 28.87
N PHE A 175 -5.61 -5.05 28.08
CA PHE A 175 -6.62 -5.60 27.16
C PHE A 175 -7.84 -6.18 27.91
N THR A 176 -7.63 -6.85 29.04
CA THR A 176 -8.74 -7.35 29.87
C THR A 176 -9.55 -6.20 30.51
N SER A 177 -8.88 -5.13 30.95
CA SER A 177 -9.54 -3.97 31.58
C SER A 177 -10.41 -3.14 30.64
N MET A 178 -10.15 -3.22 29.32
CA MET A 178 -10.95 -2.55 28.28
C MET A 178 -12.19 -3.37 27.87
N GLY A 179 -12.50 -4.48 28.55
CA GLY A 179 -13.65 -5.32 28.22
C GLY A 179 -13.50 -6.15 26.94
N LEU A 180 -12.29 -6.22 26.38
CA LEU A 180 -11.95 -7.01 25.19
C LEU A 180 -11.41 -8.41 25.55
N GLY A 181 -11.55 -8.82 26.80
CA GLY A 181 -11.19 -10.17 27.24
C GLY A 181 -12.25 -11.18 26.84
N MET A 182 -11.88 -12.14 25.99
CA MET A 182 -12.69 -13.33 25.72
C MET A 182 -12.83 -14.14 27.02
N SER A 183 -14.07 -14.42 27.44
CA SER A 183 -14.36 -15.40 28.48
C SER A 183 -13.99 -16.80 28.01
N GLU A 184 -13.18 -17.52 28.77
CA GLU A 184 -12.87 -18.93 28.49
C GLU A 184 -14.15 -19.79 28.48
N PRO A 185 -14.31 -20.71 27.51
CA PRO A 185 -15.38 -21.69 27.58
C PRO A 185 -15.09 -22.68 28.71
N SER A 186 -16.03 -22.77 29.65
CA SER A 186 -16.04 -23.78 30.71
C SER A 186 -16.40 -25.14 30.11
N GLY A 187 -15.57 -26.16 30.40
CA GLY A 187 -15.96 -27.58 30.53
C GLY A 187 -16.54 -28.29 29.31
#